data_AF-A0A533SIF6-F1
#
_entry.id   AF-A0A533SIF6-F1
#
_cell.length_a   1.000
_cell.length_b   1.000
_cell.length_c   1.000
_cell.angle_alpha   90.00
_cell.angle_beta   90.00
_cell.angle_gamma   90.00
#
_symmetry.space_group_name_H-M   'P 1'
#
loop_
_entity.id
_entity.type
_entity.pdbx_description
1 polymer ?
#
loop_
_entity_poly.entity_id
_entity_poly.type
_entity_poly.pdbx_seq_one_letter_code
_entity_poly.pdbx_strand_id
1 'polypeptide(L)'
;MKKLAALMLILSVMCLMASPVAAGERAGALSLSPYVGGYTFDGVQHLETAPVHGLRIGYDVTDNFGVELVGSYLATTCTLCKKTSVNALSYRLDLLYNFLPAGPLVPYLAVGGGAITKGHGASFHGGSNTDATANAGLGLKYFLTDSIA
;
A
#
# COMPACT_ATOMS: atom_id res chain seq x y z
N MET A 1 -22.37 -6.82 -18.14
CA MET A 1 -22.90 -7.78 -17.13
C MET A 1 -22.08 -9.07 -17.03
N LYS A 2 -21.78 -9.79 -18.12
CA LYS A 2 -21.00 -11.05 -18.07
C LYS A 2 -19.60 -10.91 -17.42
N LYS A 3 -18.89 -9.80 -17.67
CA LYS A 3 -17.56 -9.52 -17.08
C LYS A 3 -17.60 -9.20 -15.58
N LEU A 4 -18.68 -8.56 -15.12
CA LEU A 4 -18.91 -8.25 -13.70
C LEU A 4 -19.26 -9.51 -12.90
N ALA A 5 -20.09 -10.38 -13.46
CA ALA A 5 -20.41 -11.67 -12.87
C ALA A 5 -19.17 -12.58 -12.78
N ALA A 6 -18.32 -12.59 -13.81
CA ALA A 6 -17.05 -13.32 -13.79
C ALA A 6 -16.09 -12.78 -12.72
N LEU A 7 -15.99 -11.46 -12.56
CA LEU A 7 -15.16 -10.83 -11.53
C LEU A 7 -15.66 -11.17 -10.11
N MET A 8 -16.97 -11.10 -9.87
CA MET A 8 -17.57 -11.49 -8.59
C MET A 8 -17.38 -12.98 -8.30
N LEU A 9 -17.49 -13.83 -9.32
CA LEU A 9 -17.28 -15.27 -9.18
C LEU A 9 -15.82 -15.58 -8.83
N ILE A 10 -14.86 -14.94 -9.48
CA ILE A 10 -13.43 -15.06 -9.17
C ILE A 10 -13.17 -14.60 -7.72
N LEU A 11 -13.71 -13.45 -7.32
CA LEU A 11 -13.57 -12.94 -5.95
C LEU A 11 -14.14 -13.92 -4.91
N SER A 12 -15.31 -14.51 -5.19
CA SER A 12 -15.94 -15.49 -4.31
C SER A 12 -15.18 -16.82 -4.23
N VAL A 13 -14.58 -17.28 -5.34
CA VAL A 13 -13.75 -18.50 -5.35
C VAL A 13 -12.43 -18.26 -4.60
N MET A 14 -11.86 -17.07 -4.67
CA MET A 14 -10.69 -16.69 -3.88
C MET A 14 -10.98 -16.69 -2.36
N CYS A 15 -12.19 -16.31 -1.95
CA CYS A 15 -12.61 -16.38 -0.55
C CYS A 15 -12.78 -17.82 -0.02
N LEU A 16 -13.05 -18.80 -0.89
CA LEU A 16 -13.31 -20.20 -0.50
C LEU A 16 -12.04 -21.03 -0.30
N MET A 17 -10.86 -20.51 -0.66
CA MET A 17 -9.57 -21.21 -0.54
C MET A 17 -8.82 -20.86 0.76
N ALA A 18 -9.46 -20.20 1.72
CA ALA A 18 -8.88 -19.86 3.02
C ALA A 18 -8.90 -21.08 3.96
N SER A 19 -7.94 -21.99 3.80
CA SER A 19 -7.69 -23.07 4.76
C SER A 19 -7.25 -22.50 6.12
N PRO A 20 -7.81 -22.97 7.26
CA PRO A 20 -7.39 -22.55 8.58
C PRO A 20 -6.17 -23.38 9.01
N VAL A 21 -4.97 -22.84 8.86
CA VAL A 21 -3.74 -23.43 9.38
C VAL A 21 -2.83 -22.30 9.85
N ALA A 22 -2.61 -22.24 11.17
CA ALA A 22 -1.65 -21.44 11.93
C ALA A 22 -1.52 -19.94 11.56
N ALA A 23 -1.97 -19.07 12.49
CA ALA A 23 -1.71 -17.63 12.46
C ALA A 23 -0.21 -17.32 12.24
N GLY A 24 0.09 -16.59 11.17
CA GLY A 24 1.45 -16.24 10.79
C GLY A 24 1.60 -15.98 9.30
N GLU A 25 2.77 -15.50 8.91
CA GLU A 25 3.15 -15.40 7.50
C GLU A 25 3.36 -16.78 6.90
N ARG A 26 2.87 -16.99 5.68
CA ARG A 26 2.92 -18.28 5.00
C ARG A 26 3.36 -18.11 3.57
N ALA A 27 4.31 -18.92 3.14
CA ALA A 27 4.73 -18.95 1.74
C ALA A 27 3.53 -19.15 0.79
N GLY A 28 3.43 -18.28 -0.21
CA GLY A 28 2.36 -18.25 -1.19
C GLY A 28 1.11 -17.46 -0.77
N ALA A 29 1.07 -16.85 0.41
CA ALA A 29 -0.05 -16.00 0.80
C ALA A 29 -0.14 -14.75 -0.06
N LEU A 30 -1.38 -14.37 -0.38
CA LEU A 30 -1.72 -13.06 -0.92
C LEU A 30 -2.38 -12.24 0.19
N SER A 31 -1.92 -11.02 0.39
CA SER A 31 -2.48 -10.07 1.35
C SER A 31 -3.01 -8.84 0.64
N LEU A 32 -4.12 -8.31 1.14
CA LEU A 32 -4.74 -7.08 0.66
C LEU A 32 -5.05 -6.19 1.86
N SER A 33 -4.32 -5.10 2.00
CA SER A 33 -4.37 -4.27 3.20
C SER A 33 -4.64 -2.81 2.83
N PRO A 34 -5.86 -2.30 3.05
CA PRO A 34 -6.09 -0.86 2.99
C PRO A 34 -5.36 -0.19 4.15
N TYR A 35 -4.81 1.00 3.94
CA TYR A 35 -4.15 1.75 5.01
C TYR A 35 -4.41 3.25 4.91
N VAL A 36 -4.30 3.90 6.06
CA VAL A 36 -4.29 5.35 6.21
C VAL A 36 -3.07 5.74 7.03
N GLY A 37 -2.45 6.87 6.70
CA GLY A 37 -1.27 7.37 7.39
C GLY A 37 -1.14 8.89 7.25
N GLY A 38 -0.10 9.45 7.85
CA GLY A 38 0.31 10.83 7.64
C GLY A 38 1.62 10.87 6.87
N TYR A 39 1.77 11.83 5.96
CA TYR A 39 3.04 12.12 5.31
C TYR A 39 3.51 13.50 5.76
N THR A 40 4.66 13.53 6.43
CA THR A 40 5.33 14.79 6.83
C THR A 40 6.48 15.02 5.87
N PHE A 41 6.47 16.17 5.21
CA PHE A 41 7.54 16.59 4.30
C PHE A 41 8.74 17.09 5.10
N ASP A 42 9.94 16.94 4.52
CA ASP A 42 11.16 17.49 5.12
C ASP A 42 11.03 19.02 5.26
N GLY A 43 11.54 19.58 6.36
CA GLY A 43 11.25 20.95 6.83
C GLY A 43 11.65 22.06 5.85
N VAL A 44 12.51 21.74 4.87
CA VAL A 44 12.90 22.65 3.79
C VAL A 44 11.74 22.90 2.79
N GLN A 45 10.75 22.00 2.74
CA GLN A 45 9.67 22.02 1.75
C GLN A 45 8.39 22.76 2.19
N HIS A 46 8.31 23.29 3.43
CA HIS A 46 7.19 24.12 3.92
C HIS A 46 5.78 23.57 3.59
N LEU A 47 5.61 22.24 3.69
CA LEU A 47 4.36 21.56 3.36
C LEU A 47 3.83 20.86 4.62
N GLU A 48 2.59 21.18 4.99
CA GLU A 48 1.91 20.60 6.16
C GLU A 48 1.72 19.08 6.02
N THR A 49 1.69 18.37 7.16
CA THR A 49 1.43 16.93 7.21
C THR A 49 0.07 16.64 6.57
N ALA A 50 0.09 15.86 5.48
CA ALA A 50 -1.11 15.50 4.76
C ALA A 50 -1.53 14.07 5.09
N PRO A 51 -2.85 13.79 5.21
CA PRO A 51 -3.34 12.42 5.30
C PRO A 51 -3.09 11.70 3.97
N VAL A 52 -2.60 10.47 4.06
CA VAL A 52 -2.41 9.55 2.93
C VAL A 52 -3.34 8.37 3.13
N HIS A 53 -4.02 7.96 2.08
CA HIS A 53 -4.74 6.70 2.05
C HIS A 53 -4.22 5.84 0.91
N GLY A 54 -4.27 4.53 1.08
CA GLY A 54 -3.74 3.63 0.08
C GLY A 54 -4.17 2.20 0.29
N LEU A 55 -3.68 1.38 -0.61
CA LEU A 55 -3.92 -0.05 -0.65
C LEU A 55 -2.57 -0.74 -0.87
N ARG A 56 -2.34 -1.79 -0.11
CA ARG A 56 -1.17 -2.66 -0.22
C ARG A 56 -1.62 -4.02 -0.70
N ILE A 57 -0.91 -4.57 -1.68
CA ILE A 57 -1.10 -5.92 -2.15
C ILE A 57 0.22 -6.64 -1.92
N GLY A 58 0.24 -7.59 -0.99
CA GLY A 58 1.42 -8.37 -0.66
C GLY A 58 1.34 -9.79 -1.24
N TYR A 59 2.51 -10.34 -1.54
CA TYR A 59 2.71 -11.75 -1.82
C TYR A 59 3.92 -12.27 -1.05
N ASP A 60 3.72 -13.25 -0.18
CA ASP A 60 4.78 -13.86 0.61
C ASP A 60 5.45 -14.96 -0.21
N VAL A 61 6.67 -14.71 -0.67
CA VAL A 61 7.44 -15.66 -1.49
C VAL A 61 7.91 -16.84 -0.64
N THR A 62 8.31 -16.53 0.60
CA THR A 62 8.67 -17.50 1.64
C THR A 62 8.10 -16.99 2.97
N ASP A 63 8.16 -17.78 4.03
CA ASP A 63 7.66 -17.35 5.34
C ASP A 63 8.37 -16.06 5.84
N ASN A 64 9.64 -15.86 5.48
CA ASN A 64 10.41 -14.68 5.88
C ASN A 64 10.49 -13.58 4.82
N PHE A 65 10.21 -13.85 3.55
CA PHE A 65 10.35 -12.87 2.48
C PHE A 65 9.05 -12.68 1.73
N GLY A 66 8.59 -11.44 1.66
CA GLY A 66 7.44 -11.03 0.88
C GLY A 66 7.78 -9.89 -0.08
N VAL A 67 6.88 -9.65 -1.02
CA VAL A 67 6.89 -8.50 -1.91
C VAL A 67 5.56 -7.78 -1.75
N GLU A 68 5.57 -6.47 -1.63
CA GLU A 68 4.39 -5.65 -1.44
C GLU A 68 4.33 -4.55 -2.51
N LEU A 69 3.23 -4.52 -3.26
CA LEU A 69 2.88 -3.43 -4.13
C LEU A 69 2.01 -2.43 -3.35
N VAL A 70 2.49 -1.21 -3.22
CA VAL A 70 1.82 -0.14 -2.48
C VAL A 70 1.30 0.90 -3.46
N GLY A 71 -0.01 1.03 -3.54
CA GLY A 71 -0.67 2.14 -4.23
C GLY A 71 -1.18 3.14 -3.20
N SER A 72 -0.71 4.38 -3.26
CA SER A 72 -1.18 5.45 -2.36
C SER A 72 -1.79 6.57 -3.18
N TYR A 73 -2.92 7.05 -2.70
CA TYR A 73 -3.57 8.24 -3.20
C TYR A 73 -3.51 9.30 -2.12
N LEU A 74 -2.90 10.43 -2.47
CA LEU A 74 -2.84 11.59 -1.62
C LEU A 74 -3.95 12.55 -2.06
N ALA A 75 -5.05 12.55 -1.32
CA ALA A 75 -6.06 13.59 -1.45
C ALA A 75 -5.67 14.79 -0.59
N THR A 76 -4.73 15.60 -1.08
CA THR A 76 -4.38 16.84 -0.39
C THR A 76 -5.41 17.92 -0.77
N THR A 77 -6.21 18.34 0.21
CA THR A 77 -7.14 19.47 0.05
C THR A 77 -6.42 20.75 0.48
N CYS A 78 -6.07 21.62 -0.47
CA CYS A 78 -5.49 22.92 -0.15
C CYS A 78 -6.61 23.88 0.29
N THR A 79 -6.76 24.11 1.60
CA THR A 79 -7.83 24.94 2.17
C THR A 79 -7.64 26.44 1.91
N LEU A 80 -6.45 26.87 1.47
CA LEU A 80 -6.11 28.29 1.25
C LEU A 80 -6.27 28.76 -0.21
N CYS A 81 -6.29 27.85 -1.19
CA CYS A 81 -6.33 28.21 -2.61
C CYS A 81 -7.50 27.52 -3.33
N LYS A 82 -8.65 28.22 -3.40
CA LYS A 82 -9.76 27.99 -4.34
C LYS A 82 -9.73 26.64 -5.10
N LYS A 83 -10.35 25.60 -4.50
CA LYS A 83 -10.89 24.41 -5.19
C LYS A 83 -10.04 23.85 -6.36
N THR A 84 -8.75 23.61 -6.16
CA THR A 84 -7.98 22.82 -7.13
C THR A 84 -7.44 21.58 -6.42
N SER A 85 -8.06 20.44 -6.70
CA SER A 85 -7.66 19.13 -6.20
C SER A 85 -6.30 18.78 -6.79
N VAL A 86 -5.25 18.81 -5.98
CA VAL A 86 -3.94 18.28 -6.39
C VAL A 86 -3.95 16.82 -5.97
N ASN A 87 -4.15 15.95 -6.95
CA ASN A 87 -4.20 14.52 -6.73
C ASN A 87 -2.80 13.96 -7.01
N ALA A 88 -2.10 13.50 -5.98
CA ALA A 88 -0.84 12.78 -6.19
C ALA A 88 -1.10 11.28 -6.05
N LEU A 89 -0.64 10.53 -7.04
CA LEU A 89 -0.69 9.07 -7.05
C LEU A 89 0.75 8.57 -6.90
N SER A 90 1.00 7.75 -5.89
CA SER A 90 2.26 7.04 -5.74
C SER A 90 2.06 5.55 -5.88
N TYR A 91 3.00 4.91 -6.55
CA TYR A 91 3.09 3.46 -6.65
C TYR A 91 4.50 3.05 -6.23
N ARG A 92 4.60 2.06 -5.36
CA ARG A 92 5.88 1.56 -4.85
C ARG A 92 5.88 0.05 -4.80
N LEU A 93 7.07 -0.51 -4.95
CA LEU A 93 7.33 -1.92 -4.78
C LEU A 93 8.32 -2.09 -3.64
N ASP A 94 7.87 -2.76 -2.59
CA ASP A 94 8.60 -2.96 -1.35
C ASP A 94 8.92 -4.46 -1.19
N LEU A 95 10.15 -4.78 -0.84
CA LEU A 95 10.55 -6.10 -0.36
C LEU A 95 10.38 -6.13 1.15
N LEU A 96 9.69 -7.16 1.64
CA LEU A 96 9.44 -7.37 3.06
C LEU A 96 10.33 -8.50 3.57
N TYR A 97 10.98 -8.26 4.71
CA TYR A 97 11.60 -9.30 5.52
C TYR A 97 10.85 -9.44 6.84
N ASN A 98 10.10 -10.52 6.98
CA ASN A 98 9.28 -10.87 8.13
C ASN A 98 10.14 -11.60 9.18
N PHE A 99 10.25 -11.03 10.36
CA PHE A 99 10.86 -11.64 11.54
C PHE A 99 9.81 -12.44 12.30
N LEU A 100 10.17 -13.64 12.78
CA LEU A 100 9.29 -14.50 13.57
C LEU A 100 7.94 -14.80 12.87
N PRO A 101 7.95 -15.32 11.63
CA PRO A 101 6.73 -15.43 10.81
C PRO A 101 5.67 -16.38 11.38
N ALA A 102 6.06 -17.33 12.24
CA ALA A 102 5.15 -18.30 12.86
C ALA A 102 4.38 -17.76 14.09
N GLY A 103 4.59 -16.50 14.48
CA GLY A 103 3.97 -15.89 15.64
C GLY A 103 2.74 -15.03 15.30
N PRO A 104 1.87 -14.74 16.29
CA PRO A 104 0.75 -13.83 16.09
C PRO A 104 1.20 -12.37 15.89
N LEU A 105 2.42 -12.01 16.32
CA LEU A 105 3.04 -10.72 16.08
C LEU A 105 4.26 -10.92 15.20
N VAL A 106 4.23 -10.37 13.99
CA VAL A 106 5.29 -10.49 12.99
C VAL A 106 5.88 -9.10 12.72
N PRO A 107 7.00 -8.75 13.35
CA PRO A 107 7.79 -7.59 12.94
C PRO A 107 8.32 -7.78 11.52
N TYR A 108 8.34 -6.72 10.72
CA TYR A 108 8.90 -6.78 9.37
C TYR A 108 9.70 -5.52 9.03
N LEU A 109 10.70 -5.71 8.18
CA LEU A 109 11.44 -4.63 7.52
C LEU A 109 10.94 -4.53 6.09
N ALA A 110 10.61 -3.32 5.64
CA ALA A 110 10.26 -3.00 4.28
C ALA A 110 11.36 -2.17 3.64
N VAL A 111 11.87 -2.59 2.48
CA VAL A 111 12.80 -1.79 1.67
C VAL A 111 12.37 -1.82 0.23
N GLY A 112 12.33 -0.67 -0.42
CA GLY A 112 11.79 -0.59 -1.75
C GLY A 112 11.96 0.76 -2.40
N GLY A 113 11.22 0.91 -3.49
CA GLY A 113 11.21 2.12 -4.26
C GLY A 113 10.03 2.16 -5.20
N GLY A 114 9.79 3.33 -5.75
CA GLY A 114 8.63 3.56 -6.58
C GLY A 114 8.71 4.89 -7.28
N ALA A 115 7.56 5.36 -7.74
CA ALA A 115 7.46 6.71 -8.24
C ALA A 115 6.21 7.38 -7.69
N ILE A 116 6.27 8.69 -7.61
CA ILE A 116 5.13 9.54 -7.35
C ILE A 116 4.87 10.42 -8.56
N THR A 117 3.64 10.40 -9.03
CA THR A 117 3.17 11.27 -10.10
C THR A 117 2.22 12.30 -9.50
N LYS A 118 2.58 13.57 -9.65
CA LYS A 118 1.76 14.71 -9.20
C LYS A 118 0.77 15.06 -10.33
N GLY A 119 -0.48 14.65 -10.17
CA GLY A 119 -1.57 15.04 -11.06
C GLY A 119 -1.94 16.50 -10.83
N HIS A 120 -1.55 17.37 -11.75
CA HIS A 120 -2.00 18.76 -11.74
C HIS A 120 -3.42 18.81 -12.29
N GLY A 121 -4.34 19.45 -11.57
CA GLY A 121 -5.70 19.73 -12.04
C GLY A 121 -5.67 20.40 -13.43
N ALA A 122 -6.76 20.23 -14.18
CA ALA A 122 -6.91 20.44 -15.63
C ALA A 122 -6.66 21.85 -16.20
N SER A 123 -5.73 22.64 -15.67
CA SER A 123 -5.44 24.01 -16.14
C SER A 123 -3.95 24.37 -16.18
N PHE A 124 -3.03 23.41 -16.03
CA PHE A 124 -1.59 23.69 -16.11
C PHE A 124 -0.92 22.93 -17.26
N HIS A 125 -0.45 23.68 -18.26
CA HIS A 125 0.37 23.21 -19.37
C HIS A 125 1.83 23.05 -18.89
N GLY A 126 2.12 21.98 -18.17
CA GLY A 126 3.47 21.65 -17.71
C GLY A 126 3.61 20.16 -17.47
N GLY A 127 4.66 19.54 -18.03
CA GLY A 127 4.83 18.10 -18.13
C GLY A 127 4.65 17.32 -16.83
N SER A 128 4.23 16.06 -16.95
CA SER A 128 4.16 15.12 -15.83
C SER A 128 5.56 14.89 -15.25
N ASN A 129 5.86 15.51 -14.11
CA ASN A 129 7.07 15.21 -13.37
C ASN A 129 6.83 13.95 -12.53
N THR A 130 7.40 12.84 -12.98
CA THR A 130 7.46 11.58 -12.23
C THR A 130 8.76 11.56 -11.45
N ASP A 131 8.66 11.64 -10.14
CA ASP A 131 9.82 11.59 -9.25
C ASP A 131 10.03 10.14 -8.80
N ALA A 132 11.23 9.61 -8.99
CA ALA A 132 11.61 8.32 -8.44
C ALA A 132 11.81 8.45 -6.92
N THR A 133 11.41 7.41 -6.19
CA THR A 133 11.42 7.36 -4.72
C THR A 133 12.09 6.09 -4.27
N ALA A 134 12.82 6.17 -3.15
CA ALA A 134 13.34 5.03 -2.42
C ALA A 134 12.84 5.12 -0.98
N ASN A 135 12.57 3.97 -0.36
CA ASN A 135 12.07 3.91 0.99
C ASN A 135 12.63 2.71 1.75
N ALA A 136 12.79 2.91 3.05
CA ALA A 136 13.04 1.86 4.02
C ALA A 136 12.17 2.15 5.25
N GLY A 137 11.59 1.11 5.84
CA GLY A 137 10.68 1.25 6.97
C GLY A 137 10.59 -0.04 7.76
N LEU A 138 10.08 0.08 8.98
CA LEU A 138 9.78 -1.04 9.87
C LEU A 138 8.28 -1.08 10.11
N GLY A 139 7.73 -2.27 10.28
CA GLY A 139 6.33 -2.47 10.61
C GLY A 139 6.11 -3.69 11.48
N LEU A 140 4.88 -3.83 11.94
CA LEU A 140 4.41 -4.96 12.75
C LEU A 140 3.07 -5.41 12.17
N LYS A 141 2.91 -6.71 11.97
CA LYS A 141 1.62 -7.34 11.63
C LYS A 141 1.13 -8.09 12.86
N TYR A 142 -0.15 -7.96 13.19
CA TYR A 142 -0.75 -8.64 14.33
C TYR A 142 -1.94 -9.48 13.88
N PHE A 143 -1.72 -10.79 13.79
CA PHE A 143 -2.71 -11.75 13.33
C PHE A 143 -3.79 -11.95 14.41
N LEU A 144 -4.96 -11.36 14.19
CA LEU A 144 -6.17 -11.61 14.99
C LEU A 144 -6.76 -12.98 14.64
N THR A 145 -6.58 -13.40 13.40
CA THR A 145 -7.07 -14.67 12.83
C THR A 145 -6.13 -15.07 11.68
N ASP A 146 -6.14 -16.33 11.28
CA ASP A 146 -5.28 -16.87 10.19
C ASP A 146 -5.41 -16.13 8.84
N SER A 147 -6.47 -15.32 8.65
CA SER A 147 -6.72 -14.56 7.42
C SER A 147 -6.80 -13.05 7.63
N ILE A 148 -6.67 -12.56 8.87
CA ILE A 148 -6.81 -11.13 9.21
C ILE A 148 -5.66 -10.73 10.12
N ALA A 149 -4.85 -9.80 9.63
CA ALA A 149 -3.70 -9.19 10.31
C ALA A 149 -3.70 -7.66 10.14
#